data_AF-A0A534V6L0-F1
#
_entry.id   AF-A0A534V6L0-F1
#
_cell.length_a   1.000
_cell.length_b   1.000
_cell.length_c   1.000
_cell.angle_alpha   90.00
_cell.angle_beta   90.00
_cell.angle_gamma   90.00
#
_symmetry.space_group_name_H-M   'P 1'
#
loop_
_entity.id
_entity.type
_entity.pdbx_description
1 polymer ?
#
loop_
_entity_poly.entity_id
_entity_poly.type
_entity_poly.pdbx_seq_one_letter_code
_entity_poly.pdbx_strand_id
1 'polypeptide(L)'
;MISLDISVAYQVILFVVLLLILNKVLFQPYLHLLEERERKTTGAQQESADLELEGARLRAQYEEKIAQAQAAGYAAKEAILQDGRQQRERILGQAREEAKRTLESVRREVAAAMERERRLAATEAVAVAAEMVSKILGRRVA
;
A
#
# COMPACT_ATOMS: atom_id res chain seq x y z
N MET A 1 1.00 -4.21 -101.26
CA MET A 1 -0.18 -3.59 -100.67
C MET A 1 -0.54 -4.40 -99.44
N ILE A 2 -0.61 -3.79 -98.27
CA ILE A 2 -1.05 -4.50 -97.06
C ILE A 2 -2.56 -4.66 -97.22
N SER A 3 -2.97 -5.80 -97.76
CA SER A 3 -4.37 -6.18 -97.79
C SER A 3 -4.75 -6.50 -96.35
N LEU A 4 -5.53 -5.61 -95.74
CA LEU A 4 -6.08 -5.84 -94.41
C LEU A 4 -7.20 -6.87 -94.55
N ASP A 5 -6.84 -8.14 -94.58
CA ASP A 5 -7.77 -9.25 -94.68
C ASP A 5 -8.40 -9.57 -93.32
N ILE A 6 -9.59 -10.18 -93.36
CA ILE A 6 -10.36 -10.58 -92.17
C ILE A 6 -9.57 -11.53 -91.24
N SER A 7 -8.53 -12.18 -91.76
CA SER A 7 -7.54 -12.96 -91.01
C SER A 7 -6.86 -12.16 -89.90
N VAL A 8 -6.56 -10.88 -90.11
CA VAL A 8 -5.98 -10.00 -89.08
C VAL A 8 -6.95 -9.81 -87.92
N ALA A 9 -8.25 -9.66 -88.20
CA ALA A 9 -9.27 -9.57 -87.16
C ALA A 9 -9.36 -10.85 -86.33
N TYR A 10 -9.31 -12.04 -86.96
CA TYR A 10 -9.27 -13.31 -86.25
C TYR A 10 -8.00 -13.46 -85.39
N GLN A 11 -6.85 -13.00 -85.88
CA GLN A 11 -5.59 -13.07 -85.14
C GLN A 11 -5.58 -12.14 -83.92
N VAL A 12 -6.18 -10.95 -84.04
CA VAL A 12 -6.41 -10.04 -82.90
C VAL A 12 -7.36 -10.65 -81.89
N ILE A 13 -8.47 -11.24 -82.33
CA ILE A 13 -9.43 -11.92 -81.43
C ILE A 13 -8.73 -13.07 -80.69
N LEU A 14 -7.95 -13.89 -81.38
CA LEU A 14 -7.20 -14.99 -80.76
C LEU A 14 -6.18 -14.48 -79.74
N PHE A 15 -5.47 -13.40 -80.05
CA PHE A 15 -4.53 -12.77 -79.12
C PHE A 15 -5.23 -12.23 -77.88
N VAL A 16 -6.39 -11.56 -78.04
CA VAL A 16 -7.18 -11.03 -76.92
C VAL A 16 -7.70 -12.17 -76.05
N VAL A 17 -8.22 -13.25 -76.64
CA VAL A 17 -8.69 -14.43 -75.89
C VAL A 17 -7.52 -15.08 -75.14
N LEU A 18 -6.36 -15.26 -75.77
CA LEU A 18 -5.17 -15.79 -75.12
C LEU A 18 -4.71 -14.90 -73.96
N LEU A 19 -4.72 -13.57 -74.15
CA LEU A 19 -4.34 -12.61 -73.13
C LEU A 19 -5.29 -12.65 -71.93
N LEU A 20 -6.60 -12.79 -72.15
CA LEU A 20 -7.59 -12.95 -71.08
C LEU A 20 -7.39 -14.25 -70.30
N ILE A 21 -7.12 -15.36 -71.01
CA ILE A 21 -6.81 -16.65 -70.38
C ILE A 21 -5.53 -16.53 -69.54
N LEU A 22 -4.48 -15.94 -70.10
CA LEU A 22 -3.19 -15.78 -69.42
C LEU A 22 -3.30 -14.85 -68.20
N ASN A 23 -4.09 -13.78 -68.30
CA ASN A 23 -4.37 -12.88 -67.18
C ASN A 23 -5.04 -13.62 -66.01
N LYS A 24 -6.05 -14.44 -66.30
CA LYS A 24 -6.79 -15.18 -65.28
C LYS A 24 -6.00 -16.38 -64.71
N VAL A 25 -5.23 -17.08 -65.54
CA VAL A 25 -4.56 -18.34 -65.17
C VAL A 25 -3.15 -18.13 -64.62
N LEU A 26 -2.44 -17.07 -65.02
CA LEU A 26 -1.02 -16.90 -64.71
C LEU A 26 -0.74 -15.60 -63.94
N PHE A 27 -1.15 -14.45 -64.47
CA PHE A 27 -0.79 -13.16 -63.86
C PHE A 27 -1.47 -12.95 -62.50
N GLN A 28 -2.79 -13.16 -62.41
CA GLN A 28 -3.55 -13.05 -61.17
C GLN A 28 -3.02 -13.97 -60.04
N PRO A 29 -2.90 -15.31 -60.24
CA PRO A 29 -2.41 -16.17 -59.17
C PRO A 29 -0.94 -15.93 -58.83
N TYR A 30 -0.11 -15.51 -59.79
CA TYR A 30 1.29 -15.17 -59.52
C TYR A 30 1.43 -13.93 -58.63
N LEU A 31 0.67 -12.87 -58.92
CA LEU A 31 0.63 -11.67 -58.08
C LEU A 31 0.09 -11.98 -56.68
N HIS A 32 -0.97 -12.78 -56.59
CA HIS A 32 -1.52 -13.18 -55.30
C HIS A 32 -0.52 -13.99 -54.45
N LEU A 33 0.26 -14.88 -55.08
CA LEU A 33 1.32 -15.61 -54.40
C LEU A 33 2.45 -14.69 -53.91
N LEU A 34 2.76 -13.64 -54.66
CA LEU A 34 3.77 -12.66 -54.28
C LEU A 34 3.31 -11.82 -53.09
N GLU A 35 2.07 -11.32 -53.12
CA GLU A 35 1.43 -10.63 -51.99
C GLU A 35 1.33 -11.52 -50.75
N GLU A 36 0.98 -12.79 -50.92
CA GLU A 36 0.93 -13.77 -49.83
C GLU A 36 2.31 -13.97 -49.19
N ARG A 37 3.37 -14.04 -49.99
CA ARG A 37 4.75 -14.15 -49.50
C ARG A 37 5.19 -12.89 -48.79
N GLU A 38 4.92 -11.73 -49.37
CA GLU A 38 5.28 -10.44 -48.77
C GLU A 38 4.54 -10.21 -47.45
N ARG A 39 3.25 -10.53 -47.40
CA ARG A 39 2.44 -10.49 -46.17
C ARG A 39 2.96 -11.45 -45.11
N LYS A 40 3.31 -12.68 -45.48
CA LYS A 40 3.83 -13.67 -44.52
C LYS A 40 5.22 -13.33 -43.99
N THR A 41 6.07 -12.71 -44.79
CA THR A 41 7.43 -12.35 -44.35
C THR A 41 7.45 -11.00 -43.64
N THR A 42 6.97 -9.94 -44.29
CA THR A 42 7.01 -8.58 -43.75
C THR A 42 5.99 -8.39 -42.64
N GLY A 43 4.78 -8.93 -42.81
CA GLY A 43 3.72 -8.83 -41.81
C GLY A 43 4.07 -9.56 -40.51
N ALA A 44 4.64 -10.78 -40.60
CA ALA A 44 5.06 -11.52 -39.41
C ALA A 44 6.22 -10.85 -38.66
N GLN A 45 7.13 -10.18 -39.37
CA GLN A 45 8.19 -9.39 -38.74
C GLN A 45 7.64 -8.17 -37.99
N GLN A 46 6.69 -7.45 -38.59
CA GLN A 46 6.03 -6.31 -37.95
C GLN A 46 5.22 -6.75 -36.73
N GLU A 47 4.41 -7.81 -36.86
CA GLU A 47 3.63 -8.37 -35.76
C GLU A 47 4.52 -8.84 -34.60
N SER A 48 5.66 -9.46 -34.91
CA SER A 48 6.63 -9.86 -33.87
C SER A 48 7.24 -8.67 -33.15
N ALA A 49 7.62 -7.61 -33.88
CA ALA A 49 8.16 -6.38 -33.28
C ALA A 49 7.13 -5.66 -32.40
N ASP A 50 5.86 -5.62 -32.84
CA ASP A 50 4.76 -5.04 -32.08
C ASP A 50 4.48 -5.83 -30.80
N LEU A 51 4.49 -7.18 -30.87
CA LEU A 51 4.35 -8.05 -29.70
C LEU A 51 5.52 -7.90 -28.72
N GLU A 52 6.75 -7.73 -29.20
CA GLU A 52 7.91 -7.45 -28.34
C GLU A 52 7.78 -6.09 -27.64
N LEU A 53 7.36 -5.04 -28.37
CA LEU A 53 7.11 -3.71 -27.82
C LEU A 53 5.98 -3.74 -26.77
N GLU A 54 4.88 -4.42 -27.06
CA GLU A 54 3.76 -4.57 -26.13
C GLU A 54 4.18 -5.38 -24.89
N GLY A 55 4.94 -6.46 -25.09
CA GLY A 55 5.52 -7.25 -24.01
C GLY A 55 6.47 -6.44 -23.11
N ALA A 56 7.35 -5.63 -23.71
CA ALA A 56 8.24 -4.74 -22.97
C ALA A 56 7.46 -3.67 -22.19
N ARG A 57 6.44 -3.07 -22.82
CA ARG A 57 5.57 -2.09 -22.18
C ARG A 57 4.80 -2.69 -21.01
N LEU A 58 4.26 -3.90 -21.19
CA LEU A 58 3.52 -4.59 -20.15
C LEU A 58 4.44 -4.96 -18.97
N ARG A 59 5.66 -5.45 -19.25
CA ARG A 59 6.68 -5.70 -18.21
C ARG A 59 7.01 -4.44 -17.43
N ALA A 60 7.27 -3.33 -18.11
CA ALA A 60 7.55 -2.05 -17.45
C ALA A 60 6.39 -1.60 -16.54
N GLN A 61 5.14 -1.74 -17.00
CA GLN A 61 3.96 -1.44 -16.17
C GLN A 61 3.83 -2.36 -14.96
N TYR A 62 4.15 -3.65 -15.10
CA TYR A 62 4.14 -4.58 -13.97
C TYR A 62 5.23 -4.23 -12.95
N GLU A 63 6.45 -3.97 -13.41
CA GLU A 63 7.56 -3.55 -12.54
C GLU A 63 7.23 -2.25 -11.80
N GLU A 64 6.66 -1.28 -12.50
CA GLU A 64 6.22 -0.02 -11.88
C GLU A 64 5.13 -0.27 -10.82
N LYS A 65 4.12 -1.07 -11.11
CA LYS A 65 3.06 -1.41 -10.15
C LYS A 65 3.60 -2.14 -8.93
N ILE A 66 4.55 -3.05 -9.11
CA ILE A 66 5.20 -3.75 -8.00
C ILE A 66 5.98 -2.76 -7.14
N ALA A 67 6.76 -1.86 -7.75
CA ALA A 67 7.52 -0.84 -7.03
C ALA A 67 6.59 0.11 -6.25
N GLN A 68 5.48 0.55 -6.86
CA GLN A 68 4.46 1.37 -6.20
C GLN A 68 3.80 0.63 -5.03
N ALA A 69 3.45 -0.65 -5.20
CA ALA A 69 2.86 -1.46 -4.14
C ALA A 69 3.84 -1.68 -2.97
N GLN A 70 5.12 -1.91 -3.26
CA GLN A 70 6.15 -2.00 -2.23
C GLN A 70 6.30 -0.68 -1.47
N ALA A 71 6.41 0.45 -2.18
CA ALA A 71 6.52 1.78 -1.56
C ALA A 71 5.31 2.10 -0.67
N ALA A 72 4.10 1.82 -1.16
CA ALA A 72 2.87 1.97 -0.38
C ALA A 72 2.84 1.05 0.85
N GLY A 73 3.30 -0.20 0.71
CA GLY A 73 3.40 -1.15 1.81
C GLY A 73 4.39 -0.69 2.90
N TYR A 74 5.57 -0.17 2.50
CA TYR A 74 6.54 0.39 3.43
C TYR A 74 6.00 1.64 4.14
N ALA A 75 5.34 2.54 3.41
CA ALA A 75 4.72 3.73 3.98
C ALA A 75 3.62 3.37 4.99
N ALA A 76 2.76 2.41 4.65
CA ALA A 76 1.70 1.93 5.55
C ALA A 76 2.28 1.27 6.82
N LYS A 77 3.32 0.45 6.67
CA LYS A 77 4.01 -0.16 7.82
C LYS A 77 4.62 0.90 8.73
N GLU A 78 5.31 1.89 8.18
CA GLU A 78 5.91 2.97 8.96
C GLU A 78 4.83 3.80 9.69
N ALA A 79 3.71 4.10 9.03
CA ALA A 79 2.59 4.79 9.65
C ALA A 79 2.00 4.01 10.84
N ILE A 80 1.81 2.69 10.70
CA ILE A 80 1.34 1.83 11.79
C ILE A 80 2.34 1.82 12.96
N LEU A 81 3.64 1.72 12.67
CA LEU A 81 4.67 1.74 13.70
C LEU A 81 4.72 3.09 14.43
N GLN A 82 4.58 4.20 13.71
CA GLN A 82 4.56 5.54 14.31
C GLN A 82 3.31 5.77 15.16
N ASP A 83 2.13 5.36 14.67
CA ASP A 83 0.90 5.45 15.45
C ASP A 83 0.99 4.57 16.71
N GLY A 84 1.48 3.34 16.59
CA GLY A 84 1.71 2.46 17.74
C GLY A 84 2.68 3.06 18.77
N ARG A 85 3.77 3.69 18.32
CA ARG A 85 4.70 4.42 19.21
C ARG A 85 4.02 5.60 19.88
N GLN A 86 3.25 6.40 19.14
CA GLN A 86 2.55 7.56 19.70
C GLN A 86 1.49 7.15 20.72
N GLN A 87 0.71 6.11 20.44
CA GLN A 87 -0.24 5.54 21.39
C GLN A 87 0.46 5.01 22.64
N ARG A 88 1.57 4.29 22.48
CA ARG A 88 2.37 3.82 23.61
C ARG A 88 2.85 4.97 24.50
N GLU A 89 3.41 6.03 23.91
CA GLU A 89 3.85 7.21 24.67
C GLU A 89 2.69 7.91 25.37
N ARG A 90 1.51 8.01 24.72
CA ARG A 90 0.30 8.56 25.35
C ARG A 90 -0.13 7.73 26.57
N ILE A 91 -0.21 6.41 26.43
CA ILE A 91 -0.61 5.50 27.51
C ILE A 91 0.39 5.57 28.66
N LEU A 92 1.69 5.52 28.37
CA LEU A 92 2.74 5.65 29.39
C LEU A 92 2.71 7.01 30.08
N GLY A 93 2.46 8.09 29.32
CA GLY A 93 2.30 9.44 29.86
C GLY A 93 1.10 9.54 30.81
N GLN A 94 -0.06 9.02 30.40
CA GLN A 94 -1.26 8.98 31.22
C GLN A 94 -1.05 8.16 32.50
N ALA A 95 -0.48 6.95 32.38
CA ALA A 95 -0.20 6.10 33.53
C ALA A 95 0.78 6.75 34.52
N ARG A 96 1.80 7.47 34.03
CA ARG A 96 2.73 8.24 34.88
C ARG A 96 2.02 9.38 35.60
N GLU A 97 1.15 10.10 34.92
CA GLU A 97 0.41 11.22 35.49
C GLU A 97 -0.60 10.74 36.54
N GLU A 98 -1.29 9.64 36.27
CA GLU A 98 -2.19 9.00 37.23
C GLU A 98 -1.42 8.48 38.45
N ALA A 99 -0.28 7.82 38.24
CA ALA A 99 0.59 7.38 39.34
C ALA A 99 1.08 8.55 40.21
N LYS A 100 1.43 9.69 39.60
CA LYS A 100 1.80 10.91 40.34
C LYS A 100 0.63 11.45 41.17
N ARG A 101 -0.57 11.54 40.57
CA ARG A 101 -1.78 11.99 41.29
C ARG A 101 -2.11 11.11 42.47
N THR A 102 -2.05 9.79 42.28
CA THR A 102 -2.26 8.81 43.35
C THR A 102 -1.20 8.93 44.44
N LEU A 103 0.07 9.11 44.08
CA LEU A 103 1.13 9.31 45.07
C LEU A 103 0.93 10.61 45.88
N GLU A 104 0.51 11.69 45.23
CA GLU A 104 0.20 12.94 45.90
C GLU A 104 -1.03 12.82 46.83
N SER A 105 -2.09 12.12 46.40
CA SER A 105 -3.27 11.91 47.25
C SER A 105 -2.91 11.08 48.48
N VAL A 106 -2.18 9.98 48.30
CA VAL A 106 -1.71 9.14 49.41
C VAL A 106 -0.81 9.93 50.36
N ARG A 107 0.10 10.76 49.85
CA ARG A 107 0.94 11.62 50.71
C ARG A 107 0.12 12.59 51.55
N ARG A 108 -0.93 13.20 50.96
CA ARG A 108 -1.83 14.10 51.70
C ARG A 108 -2.64 13.34 52.75
N GLU A 109 -3.14 12.16 52.42
CA GLU A 109 -3.86 11.30 53.37
C GLU A 109 -2.99 10.87 54.54
N VAL A 110 -1.75 10.43 54.27
CA VAL A 110 -0.77 10.07 55.30
C VAL A 110 -0.44 11.26 56.19
N ALA A 111 -0.20 12.45 55.62
CA ALA A 111 0.04 13.65 56.41
C ALA A 111 -1.14 13.99 57.33
N ALA A 112 -2.38 13.89 56.81
CA ALA A 112 -3.59 14.12 57.60
C ALA A 112 -3.84 13.05 58.67
N ALA A 113 -3.46 11.79 58.41
CA ALA A 113 -3.53 10.71 59.39
C ALA A 113 -2.51 10.92 60.53
N MET A 114 -1.25 11.25 60.18
CA MET A 114 -0.19 11.55 61.14
C MET A 114 -0.56 12.71 62.06
N GLU A 115 -1.19 13.76 61.53
CA GLU A 115 -1.59 14.91 62.34
C GLU A 115 -2.78 14.59 63.27
N ARG A 116 -3.71 13.75 62.81
CA ARG A 116 -4.80 13.23 63.65
C ARG A 116 -4.27 12.35 64.79
N GLU A 117 -3.39 11.41 64.49
CA GLU A 117 -2.78 10.56 65.51
C GLU A 117 -1.93 11.36 66.49
N ARG A 118 -1.17 12.36 66.05
CA ARG A 118 -0.43 13.25 66.96
C ARG A 118 -1.34 13.95 67.97
N ARG A 119 -2.52 14.42 67.53
CA ARG A 119 -3.49 15.07 68.42
C ARG A 119 -4.10 14.08 69.41
N LEU A 120 -4.44 12.88 68.96
CA LEU A 120 -4.93 11.78 69.81
C LEU A 120 -3.89 11.39 70.87
N ALA A 121 -2.66 11.11 70.44
CA ALA A 121 -1.55 10.74 71.32
C ALA A 121 -1.22 11.84 72.34
N ALA A 122 -1.29 13.12 71.96
CA ALA A 122 -1.13 14.23 72.91
C ALA A 122 -2.24 14.25 73.97
N THR A 123 -3.48 13.94 73.58
CA THR A 123 -4.63 13.87 74.49
C THR A 123 -4.51 12.68 75.45
N GLU A 124 -4.12 11.52 74.94
CA GLU A 124 -3.84 10.32 75.75
C GLU A 124 -2.66 10.55 76.70
N ALA A 125 -1.59 11.21 76.25
CA ALA A 125 -0.45 11.53 77.10
C ALA A 125 -0.85 12.43 78.28
N VAL A 126 -1.75 13.40 78.07
CA VAL A 126 -2.31 14.23 79.15
C VAL A 126 -3.14 13.38 80.12
N ALA A 127 -3.98 12.48 79.60
CA ALA A 127 -4.79 11.58 80.43
C ALA A 127 -3.93 10.64 81.29
N VAL A 128 -2.90 10.04 80.70
CA VAL A 128 -1.94 9.18 81.40
C VAL A 128 -1.15 9.97 82.44
N ALA A 129 -0.70 11.19 82.12
CA ALA A 129 -0.01 12.06 83.07
C ALA A 129 -0.92 12.41 84.27
N ALA A 130 -2.19 12.73 84.02
CA ALA A 130 -3.17 12.98 85.08
C ALA A 130 -3.40 11.75 85.97
N GLU A 131 -3.47 10.55 85.37
CA GLU A 131 -3.59 9.30 86.11
C GLU A 131 -2.35 9.05 86.98
N MET A 132 -1.14 9.24 86.45
CA MET A 132 0.12 9.12 87.21
C MET A 132 0.17 10.09 88.39
N VAL A 133 -0.19 11.36 88.17
CA VAL A 133 -0.26 12.38 89.22
C VAL A 133 -1.26 11.96 90.31
N SER A 134 -2.43 11.44 89.93
CA SER A 134 -3.44 10.96 90.89
C SER A 134 -2.96 9.77 91.74
N LYS A 135 -2.18 8.85 91.16
CA LYS A 135 -1.61 7.71 91.88
C LYS A 135 -0.48 8.09 92.82
N ILE A 136 0.35 9.07 92.44
CA ILE A 136 1.47 9.55 93.28
C ILE A 136 0.96 10.41 94.45
N LEU A 137 -0.04 11.27 94.23
CA LEU A 137 -0.59 12.16 95.27
C LEU A 137 -1.61 11.49 96.21
N GLY A 138 -2.01 10.24 95.94
CA GLY A 138 -2.92 9.47 96.80
C GLY A 138 -4.34 10.05 96.92
N ARG A 139 -4.69 11.07 96.14
CA ARG A 139 -6.03 11.68 96.09
C ARG A 139 -6.41 11.96 94.63
N ARG A 140 -7.62 11.56 94.26
CA ARG A 140 -8.22 11.90 92.95
C ARG A 140 -8.29 13.43 92.82
N VAL A 141 -7.56 13.97 91.86
CA VAL A 141 -7.71 15.36 91.43
C VAL A 141 -8.65 15.35 90.23
N ALA A 142 -9.72 16.14 90.34
CA ALA A 142 -10.78 16.30 89.35
C ALA A 142 -10.35 17.27 88.24
#